data_AF-A0A8S3HAL8-F1
#
_entry.id   AF-A0A8S3HAL8-F1
#
_cell.length_a   1.000
_cell.length_b   1.000
_cell.length_c   1.000
_cell.angle_alpha   90.00
_cell.angle_beta   90.00
_cell.angle_gamma   90.00
#
_symmetry.space_group_name_H-M   'P 1'
#
loop_
_entity.id
_entity.type
_entity.pdbx_description
1 polymer ?
#
loop_
_entity_poly.entity_id
_entity_poly.type
_entity_poly.pdbx_seq_one_letter_code
_entity_poly.pdbx_strand_id
1 'polypeptide(L)'
;MYWVGTLFIIIAIFYYNAANRIDIGYPTVVQAGFHHNALLYIDGDHSPEKLMLWLTGSYEFIESRNVIFDTITLIAEKTLSGASTAYSTNKQDWTWLLETKLFSKYGILSNLTQALNQLDNKNKKLQIIIMIPYIDSIGQQNFSLTWDLSLQNHRQQAIQWYVDTVKGKMKQYSMLHLWGIYLMREDISLGINEQITLEISSIVHSRQLRLIWIPYASAISWNNWTQLGIDVAILQP
;
A
#
# COMPACT_ATOMS: atom_id res chain seq x y z
N MET A 1 2.18 -24.85 5.18
CA MET A 1 1.15 -24.46 4.20
C MET A 1 1.80 -23.44 3.28
N TYR A 2 2.22 -23.85 2.09
CA TYR A 2 2.98 -23.02 1.17
C TYR A 2 2.02 -22.02 0.51
N TRP A 3 2.12 -20.75 0.90
CA TRP A 3 1.39 -19.66 0.25
C TRP A 3 2.13 -19.29 -1.04
N VAL A 4 1.60 -19.79 -2.16
CA VAL A 4 1.99 -19.33 -3.51
C VAL A 4 1.29 -18.00 -3.73
N GLY A 5 2.05 -16.96 -4.12
CA GLY A 5 1.60 -15.57 -4.21
C GLY A 5 0.21 -15.41 -4.81
N THR A 6 -0.70 -14.78 -4.06
CA THR A 6 -2.09 -14.53 -4.47
C THR A 6 -2.22 -13.06 -4.86
N LEU A 7 -2.63 -12.81 -6.11
CA LEU A 7 -3.12 -11.51 -6.54
C LEU A 7 -4.59 -11.43 -6.11
N PHE A 8 -4.93 -10.54 -5.18
CA PHE A 8 -6.33 -10.23 -4.88
C PHE A 8 -6.78 -9.10 -5.79
N ILE A 9 -7.65 -9.42 -6.74
CA ILE A 9 -8.34 -8.40 -7.54
C ILE A 9 -9.48 -7.87 -6.67
N ILE A 10 -9.29 -6.72 -6.05
CA ILE A 10 -10.38 -5.97 -5.44
C ILE A 10 -11.02 -5.13 -6.54
N ILE A 11 -12.13 -5.63 -7.11
CA ILE A 11 -12.97 -4.83 -8.00
C ILE A 11 -13.81 -3.92 -7.10
N ALA A 12 -13.47 -2.63 -7.06
CA ALA A 12 -14.35 -1.62 -6.48
C ALA A 12 -15.56 -1.43 -7.42
N ILE A 13 -16.63 -2.19 -7.20
CA ILE A 13 -17.91 -1.98 -7.87
C ILE A 13 -18.61 -0.83 -7.16
N PHE A 14 -18.63 0.35 -7.79
CA PHE A 14 -19.47 1.46 -7.34
C PHE A 14 -20.94 1.10 -7.60
N TYR A 15 -21.63 0.57 -6.59
CA TYR A 15 -23.06 0.31 -6.66
C TYR A 15 -23.83 1.65 -6.70
N TYR A 16 -24.34 2.01 -7.88
CA TYR A 16 -25.38 3.02 -7.98
C TYR A 16 -26.73 2.39 -7.60
N ASN A 17 -27.02 2.31 -6.30
CA ASN A 17 -28.35 1.92 -5.83
C ASN A 17 -29.23 3.17 -5.73
N ALA A 18 -30.15 3.29 -6.68
CA ALA A 18 -31.19 4.33 -6.71
C ALA A 18 -32.29 4.05 -5.69
N ALA A 19 -31.95 3.89 -4.42
CA ALA A 19 -32.86 3.96 -3.28
C ALA A 19 -32.03 3.84 -1.98
N ASN A 20 -32.12 4.87 -1.14
CA ASN A 20 -31.47 5.04 0.18
C ASN A 20 -30.06 5.64 0.12
N ARG A 21 -30.00 6.95 0.39
CA ARG A 21 -28.79 7.73 0.64
C ARG A 21 -27.94 7.05 1.71
N ILE A 22 -26.66 6.80 1.42
CA ILE A 22 -25.47 7.40 2.06
C ILE A 22 -24.35 7.36 0.99
N ASP A 23 -24.17 8.44 0.24
CA ASP A 23 -23.04 8.61 -0.69
C ASP A 23 -22.50 10.04 -0.54
N ILE A 24 -22.02 10.36 0.67
CA ILE A 24 -21.60 11.72 1.04
C ILE A 24 -20.12 11.81 1.40
N GLY A 25 -19.32 10.81 1.02
CA GLY A 25 -17.89 10.79 1.39
C GLY A 25 -16.96 10.03 0.47
N TYR A 26 -17.45 9.16 -0.42
CA TYR A 26 -16.58 8.40 -1.31
C TYR A 26 -16.09 9.27 -2.47
N PRO A 27 -14.78 9.22 -2.81
CA PRO A 27 -14.27 9.94 -3.96
C PRO A 27 -14.77 9.26 -5.24
N THR A 28 -15.13 10.08 -6.23
CA THR A 28 -15.23 9.63 -7.62
C THR A 28 -13.87 9.11 -8.10
N VAL A 29 -13.85 8.31 -9.18
CA VAL A 29 -12.61 7.86 -9.84
C VAL A 29 -11.66 9.02 -10.14
N VAL A 30 -12.19 10.15 -10.62
CA VAL A 30 -11.40 11.34 -10.93
C VAL A 30 -10.77 11.92 -9.66
N GLN A 31 -11.50 11.97 -8.55
CA GLN A 31 -10.99 12.43 -7.27
C GLN A 31 -9.95 11.45 -6.70
N ALA A 32 -10.19 10.14 -6.78
CA ALA A 32 -9.27 9.10 -6.33
C ALA A 32 -7.97 9.08 -7.14
N GLY A 33 -8.02 9.43 -8.42
CA GLY A 33 -6.86 9.49 -9.31
C GLY A 33 -6.42 8.14 -9.86
N PHE A 34 -7.25 7.10 -9.70
CA PHE A 34 -7.11 5.79 -10.31
C PHE A 34 -8.47 5.09 -10.48
N HIS A 35 -8.54 4.08 -11.36
CA HIS A 35 -9.76 3.30 -11.63
C HIS A 35 -9.56 1.79 -11.37
N HIS A 36 -8.44 1.20 -11.78
CA HIS A 36 -8.19 -0.24 -11.67
C HIS A 36 -6.96 -0.52 -10.80
N ASN A 37 -7.21 -0.76 -9.52
CA ASN A 37 -6.17 -1.10 -8.54
C ASN A 37 -6.08 -2.60 -8.32
N ALA A 38 -4.87 -3.16 -8.39
CA ALA A 38 -4.59 -4.53 -7.96
C ALA A 38 -3.86 -4.52 -6.61
N LEU A 39 -4.27 -5.39 -5.68
CA LEU A 39 -3.53 -5.62 -4.44
C LEU A 39 -2.54 -6.78 -4.64
N LEU A 40 -1.26 -6.51 -4.45
CA LEU A 40 -0.17 -7.45 -4.71
C LEU A 40 0.64 -7.73 -3.45
N TYR A 41 0.62 -8.99 -3.03
CA TYR A 41 1.40 -9.51 -1.91
C TYR A 41 2.83 -9.86 -2.35
N ILE A 42 3.81 -9.07 -1.93
CA ILE A 42 5.18 -9.15 -2.43
C ILE A 42 6.05 -10.21 -1.74
N ASP A 43 5.45 -11.10 -0.95
CA ASP A 43 6.15 -12.16 -0.20
C ASP A 43 6.66 -13.28 -1.12
N GLY A 44 5.96 -13.55 -2.22
CA GLY A 44 6.26 -14.62 -3.18
C GLY A 44 7.21 -14.25 -4.33
N ASP A 45 7.18 -15.08 -5.37
CA ASP A 45 7.94 -14.86 -6.61
C ASP A 45 7.23 -13.86 -7.53
N HIS A 46 7.96 -12.77 -7.83
CA HIS A 46 7.51 -11.66 -8.64
C HIS A 46 8.50 -11.42 -9.79
N SER A 47 8.92 -12.49 -10.47
CA SER A 47 9.75 -12.36 -11.66
C SER A 47 9.06 -11.48 -12.71
N PRO A 48 9.83 -10.78 -13.57
CA PRO A 48 9.26 -9.97 -14.65
C PRO A 48 8.26 -10.76 -15.52
N GLU A 49 8.53 -12.03 -15.81
CA GLU A 49 7.66 -12.89 -16.63
C GLU A 49 6.30 -13.12 -15.97
N LYS A 50 6.27 -13.40 -14.66
CA LYS A 50 5.02 -13.54 -13.91
C LYS A 50 4.25 -12.23 -13.84
N LEU A 51 4.95 -11.13 -13.59
CA LEU A 51 4.33 -9.81 -13.55
C LEU A 51 3.74 -9.42 -14.90
N MET A 52 4.34 -9.80 -16.02
CA MET A 52 3.77 -9.57 -17.34
C MET A 52 2.42 -10.27 -17.53
N LEU A 53 2.29 -11.50 -17.05
CA LEU A 53 1.02 -12.23 -17.06
C LEU A 53 -0.02 -11.49 -16.21
N TRP A 54 0.33 -11.17 -14.95
CA TRP A 54 -0.61 -10.56 -14.02
C TRP A 54 -1.05 -9.15 -14.44
N LEU A 55 -0.13 -8.34 -14.97
CA LEU A 55 -0.41 -7.00 -15.48
C LEU A 55 -1.39 -7.00 -16.67
N THR A 56 -1.48 -8.12 -17.39
CA THR A 56 -2.35 -8.30 -18.56
C THR A 56 -3.59 -9.15 -18.26
N GLY A 57 -3.80 -9.54 -16.99
CA GLY A 57 -4.97 -10.29 -16.53
C GLY A 57 -4.90 -11.80 -16.76
N SER A 58 -3.71 -12.35 -16.98
CA SER A 58 -3.50 -13.78 -17.21
C SER A 58 -2.59 -14.42 -16.15
N TYR A 59 -2.64 -15.75 -16.04
CA TYR A 59 -1.76 -16.55 -15.18
C TYR A 59 -0.93 -17.59 -15.94
N GLU A 60 -1.25 -17.87 -17.20
CA GLU A 60 -0.65 -18.97 -17.97
C GLU A 60 0.11 -18.48 -19.21
N PHE A 61 -0.52 -17.63 -20.03
CA PHE A 61 0.08 -17.10 -21.25
C PHE A 61 -0.44 -15.68 -21.57
N ILE A 62 0.35 -14.92 -22.33
CA ILE A 62 0.02 -13.53 -22.68
C ILE A 62 -0.88 -13.51 -23.93
N GLU A 63 -2.16 -13.21 -23.74
CA GLU A 63 -3.11 -12.99 -24.84
C GLU A 63 -3.04 -11.57 -25.41
N SER A 64 -2.73 -10.60 -24.54
CA SER A 64 -2.60 -9.18 -24.88
C SER A 64 -1.42 -8.58 -24.14
N ARG A 65 -0.73 -7.62 -24.75
CA ARG A 65 0.33 -6.85 -24.07
C ARG A 65 -0.21 -5.58 -23.40
N ASN A 66 -1.52 -5.34 -23.47
CA ASN A 66 -2.14 -4.18 -22.83
C ASN A 66 -2.19 -4.37 -21.32
N VAL A 67 -1.66 -3.40 -20.58
CA VAL A 67 -1.78 -3.38 -19.12
C VAL A 67 -3.23 -3.03 -18.74
N ILE A 68 -3.87 -3.85 -17.91
CA ILE A 68 -5.28 -3.67 -17.52
C ILE A 68 -5.48 -2.94 -16.19
N PHE A 69 -4.43 -2.83 -15.38
CA PHE A 69 -4.42 -2.10 -14.11
C PHE A 69 -3.72 -0.74 -14.28
N ASP A 70 -4.32 0.33 -13.78
CA ASP A 70 -3.65 1.63 -13.73
C ASP A 70 -2.90 1.85 -12.40
N THR A 71 -3.19 1.02 -11.40
CA THR A 71 -2.62 1.12 -10.05
C THR A 71 -2.31 -0.25 -9.46
N ILE A 72 -1.21 -0.33 -8.71
CA ILE A 72 -0.89 -1.48 -7.87
C ILE A 72 -0.61 -1.03 -6.45
N THR A 73 -1.30 -1.66 -5.50
CA THR A 73 -1.01 -1.56 -4.08
C THR A 73 -0.10 -2.71 -3.66
N LEU A 74 1.07 -2.38 -3.15
CA LEU A 74 2.11 -3.32 -2.75
C LEU A 74 2.08 -3.52 -1.24
N ILE A 75 1.91 -4.78 -0.82
CA ILE A 75 1.89 -5.17 0.59
C ILE A 75 2.77 -6.40 0.82
N ALA A 76 3.32 -6.53 2.01
CA ALA A 76 4.04 -7.71 2.48
C ALA A 76 3.48 -8.06 3.85
N GLU A 77 3.13 -9.32 4.10
CA GLU A 77 2.60 -9.75 5.39
C GLU A 77 3.68 -9.99 6.42
N LYS A 78 4.85 -10.46 5.95
CA LYS A 78 5.94 -10.94 6.79
C LYS A 78 7.22 -10.18 6.55
N THR A 79 7.98 -9.99 7.60
CA THR A 79 9.26 -9.30 7.59
C THR A 79 10.43 -10.27 7.66
N LEU A 80 11.67 -9.75 7.63
CA LEU A 80 12.90 -10.53 7.80
C LEU A 80 12.88 -11.39 9.06
N SER A 81 12.40 -10.84 10.18
CA SER A 81 12.31 -11.55 11.46
C SER A 81 11.14 -12.55 11.54
N GLY A 82 10.29 -12.62 10.51
CA GLY A 82 9.03 -13.36 10.53
C GLY A 82 7.88 -12.64 11.24
N ALA A 83 8.14 -11.42 11.75
CA ALA A 83 7.11 -10.57 12.34
C ALA A 83 6.06 -10.20 11.28
N SER A 84 4.83 -9.94 11.74
CA SER A 84 3.75 -9.53 10.86
C SER A 84 3.68 -8.02 10.77
N THR A 85 3.60 -7.50 9.56
CA THR A 85 3.54 -6.07 9.26
C THR A 85 2.23 -5.40 9.71
N ALA A 86 1.19 -6.17 10.00
CA ALA A 86 -0.07 -5.69 10.59
C ALA A 86 -0.03 -5.60 12.13
N TYR A 87 1.09 -5.98 12.74
CA TYR A 87 1.33 -6.00 14.19
C TYR A 87 2.69 -5.36 14.51
N SER A 88 3.37 -5.83 15.55
CA SER A 88 4.66 -5.28 15.98
C SER A 88 5.82 -5.74 15.09
N THR A 89 6.62 -4.78 14.62
CA THR A 89 7.84 -4.95 13.83
C THR A 89 8.97 -4.07 14.40
N ASN A 90 10.18 -4.14 13.86
CA ASN A 90 11.26 -3.23 14.27
C ASN A 90 11.89 -2.48 13.08
N LYS A 91 12.87 -1.60 13.36
CA LYS A 91 13.55 -0.82 12.34
C LYS A 91 14.26 -1.68 11.28
N GLN A 92 14.84 -2.81 11.66
CA GLN A 92 15.53 -3.70 10.72
C GLN A 92 14.53 -4.35 9.76
N ASP A 93 13.34 -4.71 10.26
CA ASP A 93 12.25 -5.20 9.42
C ASP A 93 11.85 -4.17 8.36
N TRP A 94 11.68 -2.90 8.76
CA TRP A 94 11.30 -1.82 7.84
C TRP A 94 12.39 -1.56 6.81
N THR A 95 13.66 -1.54 7.23
CA THR A 95 14.80 -1.40 6.32
C THR A 95 14.86 -2.56 5.34
N TRP A 96 14.66 -3.80 5.78
CA TRP A 96 14.64 -4.97 4.90
C TRP A 96 13.50 -4.89 3.86
N LEU A 97 12.29 -4.49 4.27
CA LEU A 97 11.17 -4.30 3.35
C LEU A 97 11.54 -3.30 2.24
N LEU A 98 12.08 -2.14 2.62
CA LEU A 98 12.50 -1.09 1.68
C LEU A 98 13.64 -1.58 0.78
N GLU A 99 14.72 -2.07 1.36
CA GLU A 99 15.98 -2.32 0.64
C GLU A 99 15.98 -3.63 -0.12
N THR A 100 15.29 -4.67 0.38
CA THR A 100 15.29 -6.00 -0.21
C THR A 100 14.06 -6.23 -1.07
N LYS A 101 12.86 -6.01 -0.50
CA LYS A 101 11.59 -6.37 -1.16
C LYS A 101 11.14 -5.32 -2.17
N LEU A 102 11.29 -4.03 -1.86
CA LEU A 102 10.83 -2.93 -2.72
C LEU A 102 11.89 -2.49 -3.74
N PHE A 103 13.04 -1.99 -3.26
CA PHE A 103 13.97 -1.20 -4.06
C PHE A 103 15.27 -1.91 -4.45
N SER A 104 15.43 -3.21 -4.15
CA SER A 104 16.62 -3.95 -4.60
C SER A 104 16.63 -4.15 -6.11
N LYS A 105 17.77 -4.59 -6.66
CA LYS A 105 17.89 -5.01 -8.06
C LYS A 105 16.85 -6.07 -8.46
N TYR A 106 16.46 -6.92 -7.52
CA TYR A 106 15.47 -7.98 -7.71
C TYR A 106 14.15 -7.71 -6.96
N GLY A 107 13.99 -6.49 -6.44
CA GLY A 107 12.80 -6.05 -5.72
C GLY A 107 11.64 -5.81 -6.67
N ILE A 108 10.43 -5.76 -6.11
CA ILE A 108 9.19 -5.69 -6.89
C ILE A 108 9.16 -4.49 -7.86
N LEU A 109 9.70 -3.33 -7.48
CA LEU A 109 9.67 -2.14 -8.34
C LEU A 109 10.60 -2.27 -9.54
N SER A 110 11.75 -2.92 -9.36
CA SER A 110 12.69 -3.26 -10.43
C SER A 110 12.09 -4.30 -11.38
N ASN A 111 11.39 -5.31 -10.84
CA ASN A 111 10.75 -6.34 -11.65
C ASN A 111 9.51 -5.83 -12.39
N LEU A 112 8.69 -4.98 -11.76
CA LEU A 112 7.57 -4.29 -12.41
C LEU A 112 8.06 -3.43 -13.58
N THR A 113 9.14 -2.68 -13.39
CA THR A 113 9.72 -1.86 -14.47
C THR A 113 10.21 -2.73 -15.62
N GLN A 114 10.85 -3.87 -15.35
CA GLN A 114 11.26 -4.82 -16.39
C GLN A 114 10.05 -5.40 -17.14
N ALA A 115 9.01 -5.82 -16.42
CA ALA A 115 7.78 -6.33 -17.01
C ALA A 115 7.10 -5.27 -17.91
N LEU A 116 6.94 -4.04 -17.41
CA LEU A 116 6.32 -2.95 -18.16
C LEU A 116 7.09 -2.58 -19.44
N ASN A 117 8.42 -2.71 -19.46
CA ASN A 117 9.22 -2.49 -20.67
C ASN A 117 8.95 -3.52 -21.78
N GLN A 118 8.39 -4.68 -21.42
CA GLN A 118 8.01 -5.74 -22.37
C GLN A 118 6.52 -5.68 -22.76
N LEU A 119 5.74 -4.76 -22.17
CA LEU A 119 4.32 -4.61 -22.39
C LEU A 119 4.00 -3.32 -23.15
N ASP A 120 2.80 -3.26 -23.73
CA ASP A 120 2.28 -2.06 -24.37
C ASP A 120 1.74 -1.13 -23.29
N ASN A 121 2.66 -0.43 -22.62
CA ASN A 121 2.36 0.61 -21.62
C ASN A 121 2.82 2.00 -22.10
N LYS A 122 2.63 2.31 -23.38
CA LYS A 122 3.15 3.53 -23.98
C LYS A 122 2.41 4.75 -23.40
N ASN A 123 3.16 5.59 -22.70
CA ASN A 123 2.80 6.92 -22.17
C ASN A 123 1.97 6.97 -20.89
N LYS A 124 1.76 5.86 -20.17
CA LYS A 124 1.13 5.87 -18.84
C LYS A 124 2.10 5.38 -17.79
N LYS A 125 2.33 6.20 -16.76
CA LYS A 125 3.01 5.71 -15.56
C LYS A 125 2.05 4.83 -14.78
N LEU A 126 2.50 3.65 -14.37
CA LEU A 126 1.74 2.81 -13.47
C LEU A 126 1.76 3.46 -12.07
N GLN A 127 0.58 3.67 -11.50
CA GLN A 127 0.47 4.19 -10.14
C GLN A 127 0.86 3.10 -9.14
N ILE A 128 1.65 3.48 -8.15
CA ILE A 128 2.14 2.59 -7.11
C ILE A 128 1.71 3.13 -5.76
N ILE A 129 1.14 2.26 -4.95
CA ILE A 129 0.82 2.50 -3.55
C ILE A 129 1.66 1.54 -2.73
N ILE A 130 2.39 2.04 -1.73
CA ILE A 130 3.28 1.23 -0.89
C ILE A 130 2.73 1.19 0.52
N MET A 131 2.62 -0.01 1.11
CA MET A 131 2.25 -0.15 2.52
C MET A 131 3.17 0.63 3.46
N ILE A 132 2.63 1.08 4.58
CA ILE A 132 3.40 1.35 5.80
C ILE A 132 3.06 0.26 6.83
N PRO A 133 4.05 -0.42 7.43
CA PRO A 133 3.78 -1.36 8.52
C PRO A 133 3.03 -0.68 9.66
N TYR A 134 2.24 -1.46 10.39
CA TYR A 134 1.56 -0.98 11.58
C TYR A 134 2.56 -0.47 12.62
N ILE A 135 2.18 0.62 13.28
CA ILE A 135 2.91 1.21 14.39
C ILE A 135 2.16 0.83 15.66
N ASP A 136 2.72 -0.14 16.37
CA ASP A 136 2.27 -0.60 17.67
C ASP A 136 2.99 0.19 18.78
N SER A 137 2.33 1.23 19.28
CA SER A 137 2.88 2.10 20.34
C SER A 137 3.15 1.38 21.66
N ILE A 138 2.61 0.18 21.88
CA ILE A 138 2.85 -0.61 23.09
C ILE A 138 4.00 -1.59 22.85
N GLY A 139 3.94 -2.35 21.76
CA GLY A 139 4.91 -3.40 21.44
C GLY A 139 6.21 -2.92 20.81
N GLN A 140 6.34 -1.63 20.44
CA GLN A 140 7.52 -1.08 19.76
C GLN A 140 8.24 0.02 20.55
N GLN A 141 8.29 -0.11 21.89
CA GLN A 141 9.06 0.79 22.75
C GLN A 141 10.56 0.78 22.46
N ASN A 142 11.07 -0.30 21.87
CA ASN A 142 12.47 -0.43 21.44
C ASN A 142 12.56 -0.66 19.92
N PHE A 143 11.83 0.14 19.14
CA PHE A 143 11.77 0.00 17.68
C PHE A 143 13.15 0.11 17.02
N SER A 144 14.00 0.99 17.54
CA SER A 144 15.43 1.06 17.22
C SER A 144 16.23 1.46 18.46
N LEU A 145 17.55 1.59 18.33
CA LEU A 145 18.40 2.15 19.40
C LEU A 145 18.08 3.60 19.76
N THR A 146 17.35 4.33 18.90
CA THR A 146 17.08 5.77 19.06
C THR A 146 15.60 6.10 19.10
N TRP A 147 14.72 5.20 18.67
CA TRP A 147 13.29 5.45 18.55
C TRP A 147 12.49 4.47 19.39
N ASP A 148 11.70 5.05 20.28
CA ASP A 148 10.66 4.43 21.08
C ASP A 148 9.30 4.87 20.53
N LEU A 149 8.54 3.97 19.90
CA LEU A 149 7.28 4.32 19.23
C LEU A 149 6.10 4.50 20.21
N SER A 150 6.30 4.32 21.51
CA SER A 150 5.33 4.83 22.50
C SER A 150 5.32 6.36 22.53
N LEU A 151 6.44 7.00 22.17
CA LEU A 151 6.59 8.45 22.15
C LEU A 151 6.19 9.04 20.78
N GLN A 152 5.32 10.05 20.81
CA GLN A 152 4.76 10.66 19.60
C GLN A 152 5.82 11.23 18.66
N ASN A 153 6.82 11.95 19.19
CA ASN A 153 7.90 12.52 18.39
C ASN A 153 8.70 11.44 17.66
N HIS A 154 8.94 10.30 18.28
CA HIS A 154 9.66 9.17 17.66
C HIS A 154 8.80 8.46 16.61
N ARG A 155 7.48 8.31 16.83
CA ARG A 155 6.56 7.82 15.79
C ARG A 155 6.61 8.69 14.55
N GLN A 156 6.45 10.00 14.72
CA GLN A 156 6.49 10.95 13.62
C GLN A 156 7.82 10.92 12.87
N GLN A 157 8.95 10.78 13.58
CA GLN A 157 10.28 10.63 12.96
C GLN A 157 10.39 9.32 12.16
N ALA A 158 9.89 8.21 12.69
CA ALA A 158 9.90 6.92 11.99
C ALA A 158 9.01 6.93 10.73
N ILE A 159 7.81 7.50 10.83
CA ILE A 159 6.88 7.67 9.69
C ILE A 159 7.52 8.57 8.62
N GLN A 160 8.06 9.73 9.00
CA GLN A 160 8.74 10.64 8.07
C GLN A 160 9.89 9.96 7.36
N TRP A 161 10.77 9.27 8.11
CA TRP A 161 11.87 8.53 7.52
C TRP A 161 11.39 7.49 6.49
N TYR A 162 10.35 6.72 6.81
CA TYR A 162 9.82 5.71 5.91
C TYR A 162 9.27 6.34 4.62
N VAL A 163 8.36 7.31 4.76
CA VAL A 163 7.70 7.99 3.64
C VAL A 163 8.71 8.75 2.76
N ASP A 164 9.67 9.45 3.36
CA ASP A 164 10.69 10.19 2.64
C ASP A 164 11.67 9.24 1.91
N THR A 165 11.99 8.08 2.50
CA THR A 165 12.79 7.05 1.84
C THR A 165 12.06 6.48 0.62
N VAL A 166 10.77 6.13 0.76
CA VAL A 166 9.94 5.63 -0.34
C VAL A 166 9.85 6.67 -1.45
N LYS A 167 9.47 7.92 -1.13
CA LYS A 167 9.36 9.01 -2.10
C LYS A 167 10.69 9.32 -2.79
N GLY A 168 11.79 9.28 -2.05
CA GLY A 168 13.13 9.51 -2.58
C GLY A 168 13.56 8.44 -3.59
N LYS A 169 13.43 7.16 -3.22
CA LYS A 169 13.83 6.04 -4.08
C LYS A 169 12.91 5.85 -5.30
N MET A 170 11.62 6.17 -5.18
CA MET A 170 10.66 6.11 -6.30
C MET A 170 11.07 6.99 -7.50
N LYS A 171 11.85 8.06 -7.28
CA LYS A 171 12.36 8.92 -8.36
C LYS A 171 13.24 8.17 -9.38
N GLN A 172 13.76 7.00 -9.02
CA GLN A 172 14.61 6.17 -9.90
C GLN A 172 13.78 5.39 -10.95
N TYR A 173 12.45 5.33 -10.80
CA TYR A 173 11.58 4.51 -11.63
C TYR A 173 10.70 5.38 -12.54
N SER A 174 11.19 5.70 -13.74
CA SER A 174 10.52 6.62 -14.67
C SER A 174 9.14 6.16 -15.13
N MET A 175 8.90 4.84 -15.20
CA MET A 175 7.63 4.21 -15.59
C MET A 175 6.62 4.09 -14.45
N LEU A 176 7.03 4.39 -13.21
CA LEU A 176 6.19 4.28 -12.03
C LEU A 176 5.91 5.67 -11.45
N HIS A 177 4.76 5.84 -10.83
CA HIS A 177 4.41 7.03 -10.07
C HIS A 177 3.94 6.64 -8.68
N LEU A 178 4.50 7.25 -7.65
CA LEU A 178 4.06 7.00 -6.27
C LEU A 178 2.76 7.79 -6.04
N TRP A 179 1.63 7.10 -6.01
CA TRP A 179 0.34 7.70 -5.68
C TRP A 179 0.23 7.98 -4.18
N GLY A 180 0.68 7.03 -3.36
CA GLY A 180 0.48 7.14 -1.92
C GLY A 180 0.90 5.95 -1.09
N ILE A 181 0.36 5.92 0.12
CA ILE A 181 0.68 4.95 1.16
C ILE A 181 -0.58 4.14 1.50
N TYR A 182 -0.40 2.84 1.73
CA TYR A 182 -1.44 1.95 2.24
C TYR A 182 -1.27 1.69 3.74
N LEU A 183 -2.33 1.84 4.53
CA LEU A 183 -2.32 1.48 5.95
C LEU A 183 -2.41 -0.05 6.10
N MET A 184 -1.35 -0.68 6.63
CA MET A 184 -1.32 -2.14 6.79
C MET A 184 -2.31 -2.66 7.84
N ARG A 185 -2.68 -1.84 8.83
CA ARG A 185 -3.64 -2.23 9.87
C ARG A 185 -5.07 -2.06 9.34
N GLU A 186 -5.84 -3.15 9.34
CA GLU A 186 -7.20 -3.19 8.74
C GLU A 186 -8.31 -2.77 9.71
N ASP A 187 -7.98 -2.46 10.97
CA ASP A 187 -8.88 -1.95 12.01
C ASP A 187 -8.28 -0.70 12.67
N ILE A 188 -9.12 0.35 12.78
CA ILE A 188 -8.78 1.58 13.48
C ILE A 188 -9.76 1.76 14.64
N SER A 189 -9.24 1.67 15.86
CA SER A 189 -10.01 1.81 17.09
C SER A 189 -9.73 3.17 17.73
N LEU A 190 -10.82 3.85 18.12
CA LEU A 190 -10.76 5.14 18.83
C LEU A 190 -9.93 5.01 20.11
N GLY A 191 -9.03 5.96 20.32
CA GLY A 191 -8.13 5.98 21.49
C GLY A 191 -7.03 4.91 21.50
N ILE A 192 -6.96 4.00 20.51
CA ILE A 192 -5.89 3.00 20.41
C ILE A 192 -4.88 3.42 19.33
N ASN A 193 -5.32 3.45 18.07
CA ASN A 193 -4.46 3.73 16.92
C ASN A 193 -4.97 4.89 16.04
N GLU A 194 -6.07 5.54 16.42
CA GLU A 194 -6.60 6.75 15.77
C GLU A 194 -5.56 7.87 15.64
N GLN A 195 -4.89 8.21 16.75
CA GLN A 195 -3.89 9.29 16.76
C GLN A 195 -2.69 8.97 15.86
N ILE A 196 -2.33 7.69 15.76
CA ILE A 196 -1.24 7.21 14.89
C ILE A 196 -1.68 7.34 13.42
N THR A 197 -2.92 7.01 13.09
CA THR A 197 -3.47 7.22 11.73
C THR A 197 -3.44 8.70 11.35
N LEU A 198 -3.83 9.60 12.25
CA LEU A 198 -3.78 11.06 12.03
C LEU A 198 -2.33 11.55 11.81
N GLU A 199 -1.37 11.02 12.57
CA GLU A 199 0.06 11.30 12.38
C GLU A 199 0.54 10.85 10.98
N ILE A 200 0.16 9.63 10.56
CA ILE A 200 0.49 9.10 9.23
C ILE A 200 -0.13 9.98 8.14
N SER A 201 -1.43 10.27 8.23
CA SER A 201 -2.16 11.10 7.28
C SER A 201 -1.50 12.46 7.09
N SER A 202 -1.24 13.18 8.20
CA SER A 202 -0.61 14.50 8.14
C SER A 202 0.77 14.45 7.45
N ILE A 203 1.59 13.45 7.76
CA ILE A 203 2.92 13.30 7.15
C ILE A 203 2.79 12.96 5.66
N VAL A 204 1.95 11.99 5.29
CA VAL A 204 1.71 11.59 3.91
C VAL A 204 1.22 12.77 3.06
N HIS A 205 0.22 13.51 3.54
CA HIS A 205 -0.32 14.68 2.84
C HIS A 205 0.69 15.81 2.70
N SER A 206 1.53 16.06 3.73
CA SER A 206 2.60 17.06 3.63
C SER A 206 3.65 16.73 2.55
N ARG A 207 3.72 15.46 2.13
CA ARG A 207 4.55 14.99 1.01
C ARG A 207 3.82 14.98 -0.33
N GLN A 208 2.60 15.54 -0.42
CA GLN A 208 1.75 15.53 -1.61
C GLN A 208 1.42 14.09 -2.07
N LEU A 209 1.33 13.18 -1.11
CA LEU A 209 0.91 11.80 -1.31
C LEU A 209 -0.49 11.62 -0.73
N ARG A 210 -1.14 10.51 -1.07
CA ARG A 210 -2.46 10.14 -0.56
C ARG A 210 -2.41 8.90 0.32
N LEU A 211 -3.43 8.70 1.13
CA LEU A 211 -3.55 7.58 2.05
C LEU A 211 -4.74 6.70 1.66
N ILE A 212 -4.50 5.41 1.49
CA ILE A 212 -5.54 4.40 1.21
C ILE A 212 -5.62 3.38 2.34
N TRP A 213 -6.83 2.90 2.60
CA TRP A 213 -7.12 1.89 3.60
C TRP A 213 -8.09 0.83 3.06
N ILE A 214 -7.88 -0.43 3.40
CA ILE A 214 -8.77 -1.54 3.04
C ILE A 214 -9.20 -2.21 4.36
N PRO A 215 -10.27 -1.71 5.01
CA PRO A 215 -10.72 -2.25 6.28
C PRO A 215 -11.45 -3.59 6.15
N TYR A 216 -11.43 -4.37 7.24
CA TYR A 216 -12.40 -5.46 7.44
C TYR A 216 -13.83 -4.91 7.37
N ALA A 217 -14.77 -5.70 6.83
CA ALA A 217 -16.19 -5.34 6.76
C ALA A 217 -16.79 -4.93 8.13
N SER A 218 -16.28 -5.53 9.21
CA SER A 218 -16.69 -5.30 10.58
C SER A 218 -15.83 -4.27 11.34
N ALA A 219 -14.88 -3.61 10.67
CA ALA A 219 -13.99 -2.66 11.31
C ALA A 219 -14.81 -1.53 11.94
N ILE A 220 -14.63 -1.35 13.25
CA ILE A 220 -15.24 -0.27 14.01
C ILE A 220 -14.82 1.06 13.37
N SER A 221 -15.76 2.00 13.26
CA SER A 221 -15.51 3.35 12.73
C SER A 221 -15.07 3.41 11.26
N TRP A 222 -15.29 2.35 10.46
CA TRP A 222 -14.96 2.42 9.03
C TRP A 222 -15.60 3.66 8.37
N ASN A 223 -16.82 4.01 8.74
CA ASN A 223 -17.57 5.15 8.23
C ASN A 223 -16.98 6.54 8.55
N ASN A 224 -15.95 6.63 9.41
CA ASN A 224 -15.27 7.88 9.78
C ASN A 224 -13.87 8.03 9.14
N TRP A 225 -13.53 7.20 8.15
CA TRP A 225 -12.21 7.20 7.51
C TRP A 225 -11.77 8.59 7.00
N THR A 226 -12.70 9.42 6.49
CA THR A 226 -12.40 10.78 6.02
C THR A 226 -11.91 11.70 7.14
N GLN A 227 -12.43 11.54 8.36
CA GLN A 227 -12.01 12.34 9.53
C GLN A 227 -10.59 12.00 9.98
N LEU A 228 -10.13 10.79 9.65
CA LEU A 228 -8.76 10.33 9.88
C LEU A 228 -7.79 10.79 8.78
N GLY A 229 -8.27 11.58 7.82
CA GLY A 229 -7.50 12.04 6.66
C GLY A 229 -7.07 10.91 5.73
N ILE A 230 -7.85 9.83 5.67
CA ILE A 230 -7.74 8.81 4.61
C ILE A 230 -8.40 9.38 3.35
N ASP A 231 -7.81 9.17 2.18
CA ASP A 231 -8.30 9.68 0.91
C ASP A 231 -9.21 8.67 0.18
N VAL A 232 -8.93 7.38 0.34
CA VAL A 232 -9.71 6.28 -0.25
C VAL A 232 -9.80 5.14 0.77
N ALA A 233 -11.01 4.67 1.08
CA ALA A 233 -11.22 3.49 1.92
C ALA A 233 -12.04 2.44 1.17
N ILE A 234 -11.48 1.27 0.87
CA ILE A 234 -12.19 0.21 0.13
C ILE A 234 -12.61 -0.87 1.13
N LEU A 235 -13.90 -0.88 1.50
CA LEU A 235 -14.43 -1.88 2.43
C LEU A 235 -14.34 -3.28 1.79
N GLN A 236 -13.75 -4.23 2.51
CA GLN A 236 -13.78 -5.63 2.08
C GLN A 236 -15.23 -6.17 2.13
N PRO A 237 -15.61 -7.05 1.18
CA PRO A 237 -16.94 -7.67 1.16
C PRO A 237 -17.22 -8.59 2.35
#